data_AF-A0A9P8EKJ8-F1
#
_entry.id   AF-A0A9P8EKJ8-F1
#
_cell.length_a   1.000
_cell.length_b   1.000
_cell.length_c   1.000
_cell.angle_alpha   90.00
_cell.angle_beta   90.00
_cell.angle_gamma   90.00
#
_symmetry.space_group_name_H-M   'P 1'
#
loop_
_entity.id
_entity.type
_entity.pdbx_description
1 polymer ?
#
loop_
_entity_poly.entity_id
_entity_poly.type
_entity_poly.pdbx_seq_one_letter_code
_entity_poly.pdbx_strand_id
1 'polypeptide(L)'
;MCLPTETLVDIASRLPNLRHVEWQIADGDGLIQRRQNRSDFANQLLALKTLCPSLTTLEFVFRSPFPSRNPITEVPSVLLPYSSVDHLCVSLRKLCQSMQRVVLTNLPISSQLFWPLQNGDEAGEEVEPFWPKLTHFDLEFSICAAEGGLWTDFLTLPSCSCRAGPTNIPTPDEKQQPERPAHTTEVPSPPWPSEELEDLLLVIAKAIARMPLLQVFGARVGKSSWRETLDLEDHGFGMRYSSPVEGETGIDGAILAKRLEWTAPSEWRMSTTLEEQWRSILGDTGVVEYLVWYTDAAIDTVAHIALHDTSESIIHYQECVMFTALVKNVKNHHGMNDEQIVAEVDYATSDLAHTVHSLLENNVLPTGCYLPYSEKKPTVTSVAFACNPLESH
;
A
#
# COMPACT_ATOMS: atom_id res chain seq x y z
N MET A 1 -18.82 -8.29 43.57
CA MET A 1 -17.38 -8.00 43.44
C MET A 1 -16.97 -8.46 42.04
N CYS A 2 -16.82 -7.53 41.09
CA CYS A 2 -16.25 -7.87 39.79
C CYS A 2 -14.75 -8.14 40.01
N LEU A 3 -14.26 -9.29 39.54
CA LEU A 3 -12.82 -9.53 39.47
C LEU A 3 -12.20 -8.42 38.62
N PRO A 4 -11.01 -7.89 38.97
CA PRO A 4 -10.32 -6.96 38.09
C PRO A 4 -10.09 -7.68 36.76
N THR A 5 -10.59 -7.11 35.67
CA THR A 5 -10.36 -7.59 34.32
C THR A 5 -8.84 -7.58 34.11
N GLU A 6 -8.22 -8.75 34.02
CA GLU A 6 -6.79 -8.84 33.73
C GLU A 6 -6.53 -8.17 32.38
N THR A 7 -5.64 -7.18 32.36
CA THR A 7 -5.25 -6.52 31.11
C THR A 7 -4.28 -7.42 30.33
N LEU A 8 -4.15 -7.21 29.02
CA LEU A 8 -3.19 -7.95 28.19
C LEU A 8 -1.76 -7.82 28.73
N VAL A 9 -1.46 -6.65 29.31
CA VAL A 9 -0.15 -6.36 29.92
C VAL A 9 0.02 -7.07 31.26
N ASP A 10 -1.04 -7.22 32.06
CA ASP A 10 -0.96 -8.02 33.28
C ASP A 10 -0.62 -9.48 32.96
N ILE A 11 -1.23 -10.04 31.92
CA ILE A 11 -0.92 -11.39 31.44
C ILE A 11 0.53 -11.47 30.95
N ALA A 12 0.96 -10.51 30.12
CA ALA A 12 2.32 -10.43 29.61
C ALA A 12 3.37 -10.35 30.74
N SER A 13 3.10 -9.57 31.78
CA SER A 13 4.01 -9.35 32.91
C SER A 13 4.34 -10.61 33.71
N ARG A 14 3.47 -11.64 33.63
CA ARG A 14 3.68 -12.94 34.29
C ARG A 14 4.59 -13.88 33.51
N LEU A 15 5.07 -13.46 32.33
CA LEU A 15 5.90 -14.24 31.44
C LEU A 15 7.31 -13.62 31.36
N PRO A 16 8.24 -13.94 32.29
CA PRO A 16 9.51 -13.22 32.46
C PRO A 16 10.47 -13.30 31.25
N ASN A 17 10.24 -14.26 30.35
CA ASN A 17 11.02 -14.46 29.13
C ASN A 17 10.20 -14.17 27.86
N LEU A 18 9.13 -13.39 27.97
CA LEU A 18 8.31 -13.01 26.82
C LEU A 18 9.14 -12.16 25.84
N ARG A 19 9.38 -12.71 24.65
CA ARG A 19 10.14 -12.07 23.57
C ARG A 19 9.27 -11.60 22.40
N HIS A 20 8.10 -12.19 22.28
CA HIS A 20 7.20 -11.99 21.15
C HIS A 20 5.78 -11.87 21.67
N VAL A 21 5.08 -10.85 21.18
CA VAL A 21 3.67 -10.64 21.43
C VAL A 21 2.96 -10.49 20.09
N GLU A 22 1.93 -11.30 19.90
CA GLU A 22 0.97 -11.18 18.81
C GLU A 22 -0.42 -10.97 19.41
N TRP A 23 -1.03 -9.81 19.18
CA TRP A 23 -2.36 -9.49 19.69
C TRP A 23 -3.29 -9.02 18.58
N GLN A 24 -4.52 -9.53 18.63
CA GLN A 24 -5.61 -9.04 17.82
C GLN A 24 -6.50 -8.14 18.68
N ILE A 25 -6.60 -6.87 18.28
CA ILE A 25 -7.17 -5.81 19.10
C ILE A 25 -8.44 -5.34 18.41
N ALA A 26 -9.54 -5.31 19.15
CA ALA A 26 -10.78 -4.67 18.71
C ALA A 26 -10.94 -3.36 19.47
N ASP A 27 -11.10 -2.25 18.75
CA ASP A 27 -11.22 -0.92 19.34
C ASP A 27 -12.67 -0.54 19.70
N GLY A 28 -13.64 -1.36 19.29
CA GLY A 28 -15.06 -1.23 19.62
C GLY A 28 -15.85 -0.42 18.59
N ASP A 29 -17.16 -0.67 18.52
CA ASP A 29 -18.03 -0.14 17.45
C ASP A 29 -18.45 1.33 17.65
N GLY A 30 -18.26 1.89 18.84
CA GLY A 30 -18.69 3.25 19.20
C GLY A 30 -17.51 4.21 19.36
N LEU A 31 -17.62 5.42 18.79
CA LEU A 31 -16.54 6.43 18.81
C LEU A 31 -16.04 6.77 20.22
N ILE A 32 -16.95 6.93 21.18
CA ILE A 32 -16.59 7.23 22.58
C ILE A 32 -15.80 6.07 23.19
N GLN A 33 -16.30 4.85 23.02
CA GLN A 33 -15.63 3.64 23.52
C GLN A 33 -14.27 3.44 22.86
N ARG A 34 -14.17 3.72 21.56
CA ARG A 34 -12.93 3.64 20.77
C ARG A 34 -11.87 4.59 21.27
N ARG A 35 -12.22 5.85 21.54
CA ARG A 35 -11.31 6.84 22.14
C ARG A 35 -10.80 6.38 23.50
N GLN A 36 -11.72 5.89 24.35
CA GLN A 36 -11.37 5.39 25.68
C GLN A 36 -10.43 4.17 25.59
N ASN A 37 -10.80 3.16 24.80
CA ASN A 37 -10.00 1.95 24.58
C ASN A 37 -8.61 2.28 24.02
N ARG A 38 -8.53 3.21 23.06
CA ARG A 38 -7.26 3.66 22.48
C ARG A 38 -6.36 4.31 23.54
N SER A 39 -6.94 5.16 24.40
CA SER A 39 -6.21 5.81 25.50
C SER A 39 -5.77 4.81 26.58
N ASP A 40 -6.66 3.90 26.99
CA ASP A 40 -6.35 2.87 27.97
C ASP A 40 -5.27 1.91 27.47
N PHE A 41 -5.35 1.53 26.18
CA PHE A 41 -4.34 0.70 25.56
C PHE A 41 -2.99 1.41 25.45
N ALA A 42 -2.97 2.72 25.14
CA ALA A 42 -1.75 3.52 25.15
C ALA A 42 -1.03 3.46 26.52
N ASN A 43 -1.77 3.61 27.62
CA ASN A 43 -1.23 3.51 28.97
C ASN A 43 -0.66 2.12 29.26
N GLN A 44 -1.34 1.07 28.81
CA GLN A 44 -0.87 -0.32 28.93
C GLN A 44 0.45 -0.55 28.18
N LEU A 45 0.61 -0.04 26.96
CA LEU A 45 1.85 -0.20 26.19
C LEU A 45 3.08 0.40 26.88
N LEU A 46 2.91 1.51 27.59
CA LEU A 46 4.00 2.10 28.38
C LEU A 46 4.43 1.17 29.52
N ALA A 47 3.48 0.51 30.18
CA ALA A 47 3.77 -0.49 31.21
C ALA A 47 4.40 -1.77 30.63
N LEU A 48 4.03 -2.17 29.41
CA LEU A 48 4.61 -3.34 28.75
C LEU A 48 6.15 -3.20 28.59
N LYS A 49 6.62 -1.99 28.25
CA LYS A 49 8.06 -1.71 28.12
C LYS A 49 8.84 -1.95 29.41
N THR A 50 8.26 -1.64 30.57
CA THR A 50 8.91 -1.79 31.87
C THR A 50 8.78 -3.21 32.43
N LEU A 51 7.63 -3.84 32.21
CA LEU A 51 7.31 -5.16 32.76
C LEU A 51 7.87 -6.32 31.93
N CYS A 52 8.08 -6.13 30.63
CA CYS A 52 8.59 -7.16 29.71
C CYS A 52 9.89 -6.71 29.02
N PRO A 53 11.02 -6.58 29.76
CA PRO A 53 12.27 -6.05 29.21
C PRO A 53 12.91 -6.95 28.13
N SER A 54 12.50 -8.22 28.06
CA SER A 54 12.96 -9.18 27.05
C SER A 54 12.17 -9.11 25.73
N LEU A 55 11.13 -8.27 25.65
CA LEU A 55 10.28 -8.16 24.47
C LEU A 55 11.07 -7.55 23.30
N THR A 56 11.13 -8.29 22.19
CA THR A 56 11.86 -7.89 20.97
C THR A 56 10.96 -7.81 19.74
N THR A 57 9.81 -8.46 19.77
CA THR A 57 8.89 -8.53 18.64
C THR A 57 7.47 -8.18 19.03
N LEU A 58 6.87 -7.28 18.26
CA LEU A 58 5.52 -6.78 18.45
C LEU A 58 4.72 -6.98 17.17
N GLU A 59 3.61 -7.71 17.24
CA GLU A 59 2.69 -7.89 16.12
C GLU A 59 1.26 -7.57 16.58
N PHE A 60 0.71 -6.46 16.09
CA PHE A 60 -0.64 -6.02 16.43
C PHE A 60 -1.53 -5.97 15.20
N VAL A 61 -2.68 -6.64 15.29
CA VAL A 61 -3.70 -6.64 14.24
C VAL A 61 -4.96 -5.98 14.77
N PHE A 62 -5.29 -4.82 14.25
CA PHE A 62 -6.50 -4.09 14.62
C PHE A 62 -7.69 -4.58 13.79
N ARG A 63 -8.69 -5.14 14.46
CA ARG A 63 -9.92 -5.60 13.82
C ARG A 63 -10.88 -4.43 13.66
N SER A 64 -11.39 -4.25 12.44
CA SER A 64 -12.46 -3.30 12.09
C SER A 64 -12.21 -1.87 12.59
N PRO A 65 -11.19 -1.16 12.06
CA PRO A 65 -10.95 0.24 12.41
C PRO A 65 -12.10 1.16 11.99
N PHE A 66 -13.13 0.68 11.29
CA PHE A 66 -14.22 1.50 10.79
C PHE A 66 -15.61 0.89 11.02
N PRO A 67 -16.60 1.67 11.50
CA PRO A 67 -17.98 1.21 11.57
C PRO A 67 -18.49 0.90 10.15
N SER A 68 -18.70 -0.39 9.88
CA SER A 68 -18.99 -1.00 8.57
C SER A 68 -20.36 -0.67 7.95
N ARG A 69 -21.07 0.38 8.40
CA ARG A 69 -22.52 0.46 8.18
C ARG A 69 -23.12 1.76 7.65
N ASN A 70 -22.38 2.88 7.57
CA ASN A 70 -22.95 4.13 7.05
C ASN A 70 -22.05 4.75 5.98
N PRO A 71 -22.63 5.35 4.91
CA PRO A 71 -21.85 6.13 3.96
C PRO A 71 -21.11 7.22 4.72
N ILE A 72 -19.78 7.17 4.60
CA ILE A 72 -18.86 8.04 5.34
C ILE A 72 -18.93 9.41 4.67
N THR A 73 -19.76 10.30 5.19
CA THR A 73 -19.71 11.73 4.81
C THR A 73 -18.56 12.46 5.50
N GLU A 74 -18.20 12.01 6.72
CA GLU A 74 -17.10 12.55 7.50
C GLU A 74 -16.44 11.43 8.31
N VAL A 75 -15.11 11.38 8.32
CA VAL A 75 -14.34 10.45 9.16
C VAL A 75 -14.03 11.12 10.49
N PRO A 76 -14.62 10.68 11.62
CA PRO A 76 -14.41 11.32 12.90
C PRO A 76 -13.04 11.00 13.48
N SER A 77 -12.46 11.98 14.18
CA SER A 77 -11.26 11.81 14.99
C SER A 77 -11.41 10.73 16.06
N VAL A 78 -10.45 9.81 16.16
CA VAL A 78 -10.34 8.83 17.25
C VAL A 78 -9.44 9.30 18.39
N LEU A 79 -9.03 10.58 18.37
CA LEU A 79 -8.31 11.22 19.47
C LEU A 79 -9.25 11.56 20.62
N LEU A 80 -8.68 11.76 21.81
CA LEU A 80 -9.43 12.30 22.94
C LEU A 80 -9.98 13.71 22.61
N PRO A 81 -11.18 14.08 23.09
CA PRO A 81 -11.73 15.41 22.87
C PRO A 81 -10.73 16.50 23.28
N TYR A 82 -10.58 17.52 22.42
CA TYR A 82 -9.68 18.67 22.64
C TYR A 82 -8.18 18.33 22.73
N SER A 83 -7.79 17.11 22.39
CA SER A 83 -6.38 16.70 22.30
C SER A 83 -5.94 16.64 20.84
N SER A 84 -4.78 17.24 20.54
CA SER A 84 -4.05 16.99 19.29
C SER A 84 -3.10 15.80 19.40
N VAL A 85 -2.97 15.21 20.59
CA VAL A 85 -2.00 14.14 20.86
C VAL A 85 -2.65 12.78 20.65
N ASP A 86 -2.05 11.99 19.76
CA ASP A 86 -2.38 10.58 19.61
C ASP A 86 -1.57 9.74 20.59
N HIS A 87 -2.13 9.57 21.79
CA HIS A 87 -1.49 8.84 22.88
C HIS A 87 -1.08 7.42 22.49
N LEU A 88 -1.84 6.74 21.61
CA LEU A 88 -1.50 5.39 21.16
C LEU A 88 -0.26 5.42 20.26
N CYS A 89 -0.24 6.27 19.24
CA CYS A 89 0.92 6.42 18.36
C CYS A 89 2.18 6.87 19.13
N VAL A 90 2.04 7.80 20.08
CA VAL A 90 3.15 8.22 20.95
C VAL A 90 3.68 7.06 21.81
N SER A 91 2.78 6.24 22.38
CA SER A 91 3.18 5.11 23.23
C SER A 91 3.81 3.98 22.41
N LEU A 92 3.25 3.69 21.23
CA LEU A 92 3.82 2.77 20.25
C LEU A 92 5.22 3.22 19.83
N ARG A 93 5.40 4.51 19.48
CA ARG A 93 6.72 5.06 19.13
C ARG A 93 7.76 4.73 20.21
N LYS A 94 7.44 5.04 21.47
CA LYS A 94 8.33 4.80 22.63
C LYS A 94 8.62 3.32 22.86
N LEU A 95 7.66 2.43 22.59
CA LEU A 95 7.82 0.98 22.71
C LEU A 95 8.69 0.43 21.57
N CYS A 96 8.40 0.84 20.33
CA CYS A 96 9.09 0.38 19.12
C CYS A 96 10.60 0.69 19.14
N GLN A 97 11.04 1.77 19.81
CA GLN A 97 12.47 2.11 19.96
C GLN A 97 13.31 1.01 20.62
N SER A 98 12.71 0.14 21.43
CA SER A 98 13.38 -1.01 22.05
C SER A 98 13.24 -2.33 21.26
N MET A 99 12.45 -2.34 20.18
CA MET A 99 12.10 -3.56 19.44
C MET A 99 13.09 -3.87 18.31
N GLN A 100 13.10 -5.15 17.91
CA GLN A 100 13.80 -5.64 16.72
C GLN A 100 12.87 -5.80 15.53
N ARG A 101 11.62 -6.20 15.78
CA ARG A 101 10.60 -6.42 14.75
C ARG A 101 9.25 -5.86 15.20
N VAL A 102 8.62 -5.10 14.33
CA VAL A 102 7.30 -4.49 14.56
C VAL A 102 6.41 -4.77 13.36
N VAL A 103 5.21 -5.27 13.60
CA VAL A 103 4.15 -5.43 12.60
C VAL A 103 2.89 -4.79 13.15
N LEU A 104 2.38 -3.77 12.46
CA LEU A 104 1.14 -3.09 12.82
C LEU A 104 0.18 -3.19 11.65
N THR A 105 -0.99 -3.79 11.86
CA THR A 105 -1.95 -4.03 10.79
C THR A 105 -3.28 -3.37 11.07
N ASN A 106 -3.78 -2.65 10.07
CA ASN A 106 -5.08 -2.00 9.98
C ASN A 106 -5.33 -0.96 11.09
N LEU A 107 -4.28 -0.26 11.53
CA LEU A 107 -4.31 0.73 12.61
C LEU A 107 -4.57 2.14 12.05
N PRO A 108 -5.57 2.90 12.55
CA PRO A 108 -5.61 4.34 12.34
C PRO A 108 -4.42 4.98 13.06
N ILE A 109 -3.55 5.63 12.30
CA ILE A 109 -2.32 6.24 12.81
C ILE A 109 -2.37 7.75 12.61
N SER A 110 -1.49 8.44 13.33
CA SER A 110 -1.05 9.80 13.04
C SER A 110 0.47 9.79 12.81
N SER A 111 1.01 10.88 12.27
CA SER A 111 2.45 11.10 12.12
C SER A 111 3.23 10.97 13.44
N GLN A 112 2.54 11.12 14.59
CA GLN A 112 3.09 10.94 15.93
C GLN A 112 3.65 9.55 16.21
N LEU A 113 3.31 8.55 15.39
CA LEU A 113 3.90 7.22 15.48
C LEU A 113 5.41 7.25 15.21
N PHE A 114 5.86 8.18 14.39
CA PHE A 114 7.23 8.27 13.91
C PHE A 114 7.94 9.50 14.46
N TRP A 115 7.27 10.66 14.51
CA TRP A 115 7.91 11.90 14.97
C TRP A 115 7.01 12.69 15.93
N PRO A 116 7.54 13.30 17.00
CA PRO A 116 6.72 14.16 17.87
C PRO A 116 6.13 15.36 17.13
N LEU A 117 4.95 15.80 17.56
CA LEU A 117 4.36 17.05 17.10
C LEU A 117 5.29 18.20 17.50
N GLN A 118 5.62 19.05 16.53
CA GLN A 118 6.27 20.33 16.81
C GLN A 118 5.20 21.33 17.21
N ASN A 119 4.71 21.25 18.44
CA ASN A 119 3.84 22.30 18.95
C ASN A 119 4.73 23.49 19.36
N GLY A 120 4.47 24.64 18.75
CA GLY A 120 5.15 25.89 19.07
C GLY A 120 5.09 26.22 20.55
N ASP A 121 6.15 26.87 21.03
CA ASP A 121 6.30 27.55 22.33
C ASP A 121 6.56 26.70 23.59
N GLU A 122 6.33 25.38 23.59
CA GLU A 122 6.76 24.48 24.68
C GLU A 122 7.62 23.30 24.19
N ALA A 123 8.42 23.54 23.16
CA ALA A 123 9.47 22.61 22.75
C ALA A 123 10.59 22.58 23.81
N GLY A 124 10.34 21.89 24.92
CA GLY A 124 11.45 21.23 25.61
C GLY A 124 12.24 20.43 24.58
N GLU A 125 13.56 20.28 24.77
CA GLU A 125 14.41 19.46 23.90
C GLU A 125 13.92 18.01 23.89
N GLU A 126 12.86 17.70 23.13
CA GLU A 126 12.45 16.33 22.90
C GLU A 126 13.54 15.70 22.05
N VAL A 127 14.31 14.81 22.69
CA VAL A 127 15.35 14.02 22.06
C VAL A 127 14.77 13.36 20.81
N GLU A 128 15.41 13.58 19.68
CA GLU A 128 14.98 13.00 18.41
C GLU A 128 14.81 11.48 18.54
N PRO A 129 13.68 10.93 18.06
CA PRO A 129 13.46 9.49 18.06
C PRO A 129 14.62 8.71 17.40
N PHE A 130 14.96 7.56 17.99
CA PHE A 130 16.02 6.69 17.50
C PHE A 130 15.68 5.22 17.79
N TRP A 131 15.84 4.35 16.78
CA TRP A 131 15.51 2.92 16.88
C TRP A 131 16.77 2.06 16.67
N PRO A 132 17.62 1.92 17.70
CA PRO A 132 18.95 1.31 17.56
C PRO A 132 18.94 -0.17 17.19
N LYS A 133 17.83 -0.89 17.42
CA LYS A 133 17.76 -2.35 17.30
C LYS A 133 16.77 -2.83 16.23
N LEU A 134 16.02 -1.91 15.64
CA LEU A 134 14.92 -2.24 14.76
C LEU A 134 15.47 -2.68 13.40
N THR A 135 15.14 -3.90 13.01
CA THR A 135 15.55 -4.53 11.75
C THR A 135 14.40 -4.67 10.78
N HIS A 136 13.18 -4.84 11.30
CA HIS A 136 11.98 -5.07 10.50
C HIS A 136 10.83 -4.22 11.03
N PHE A 137 10.21 -3.42 10.18
CA PHE A 137 8.98 -2.69 10.51
C PHE A 137 7.99 -2.83 9.35
N ASP A 138 6.85 -3.46 9.58
CA ASP A 138 5.77 -3.55 8.60
C ASP A 138 4.53 -2.83 9.14
N LEU A 139 4.10 -1.81 8.40
CA LEU A 139 2.94 -0.98 8.71
C LEU A 139 1.90 -1.15 7.62
N GLU A 140 0.80 -1.77 7.96
CA GLU A 140 -0.43 -1.68 7.21
C GLU A 140 -1.36 -0.73 7.97
N PHE A 141 -1.48 0.52 7.52
CA PHE A 141 -2.28 1.53 8.21
C PHE A 141 -3.69 1.61 7.62
N SER A 142 -4.66 1.97 8.47
CA SER A 142 -6.02 2.25 8.04
C SER A 142 -6.03 3.41 7.05
N ILE A 143 -6.96 3.39 6.11
CA ILE A 143 -7.23 4.52 5.21
C ILE A 143 -7.62 5.82 5.93
N CYS A 144 -8.02 5.71 7.19
CA CYS A 144 -8.39 6.83 8.03
C CYS A 144 -7.22 7.28 8.92
N ALA A 145 -7.01 8.58 8.99
CA ALA A 145 -6.07 9.17 9.95
C ALA A 145 -6.66 9.14 11.38
N ALA A 146 -5.80 9.10 12.39
CA ALA A 146 -6.25 9.04 13.80
C ALA A 146 -6.94 10.34 14.23
N GLU A 147 -6.48 11.47 13.70
CA GLU A 147 -7.02 12.81 13.84
C GLU A 147 -8.37 13.00 13.14
N GLY A 148 -8.79 12.06 12.29
CA GLY A 148 -9.96 12.17 11.43
C GLY A 148 -9.56 12.46 9.99
N GLY A 149 -10.50 12.31 9.06
CA GLY A 149 -10.21 12.41 7.62
C GLY A 149 -9.65 11.11 7.02
N LEU A 150 -9.31 11.18 5.73
CA LEU A 150 -8.82 10.09 4.91
C LEU A 150 -7.44 10.43 4.38
N TRP A 151 -6.57 9.43 4.26
CA TRP A 151 -5.26 9.59 3.61
C TRP A 151 -5.35 9.78 2.09
N THR A 152 -6.53 9.53 1.53
CA THR A 152 -6.77 9.64 0.11
C THR A 152 -8.03 10.44 -0.17
N ASP A 153 -7.94 11.32 -1.15
CA ASP A 153 -9.03 12.09 -1.72
C ASP A 153 -9.95 11.17 -2.51
N PHE A 154 -10.97 10.66 -1.84
CA PHE A 154 -12.12 10.11 -2.54
C PHE A 154 -13.04 11.25 -2.91
N LEU A 155 -12.83 11.85 -4.08
CA LEU A 155 -13.77 12.86 -4.55
C LEU A 155 -15.18 12.30 -4.80
N THR A 156 -15.32 10.98 -4.91
CA THR A 156 -16.63 10.32 -5.03
C THR A 156 -16.44 8.84 -4.72
N LEU A 157 -16.64 8.41 -3.47
CA LEU A 157 -17.19 7.06 -3.32
C LEU A 157 -18.60 7.17 -3.93
N PRO A 158 -18.91 6.51 -5.07
CA PRO A 158 -20.32 6.29 -5.38
C PRO A 158 -20.86 5.66 -4.13
N SER A 159 -21.94 6.21 -3.59
CA SER A 159 -22.58 5.64 -2.40
C SER A 159 -22.76 4.16 -2.69
N CYS A 160 -21.87 3.32 -2.15
CA CYS A 160 -21.96 1.89 -2.29
C CYS A 160 -23.19 1.58 -1.46
N SER A 161 -24.35 1.60 -2.11
CA SER A 161 -25.52 0.93 -1.60
C SER A 161 -25.07 -0.51 -1.52
N CYS A 162 -24.54 -0.89 -0.36
CA CYS A 162 -24.22 -2.27 -0.06
C CYS A 162 -25.44 -3.03 -0.53
N ARG A 163 -25.23 -3.90 -1.51
CA ARG A 163 -26.28 -4.71 -2.12
C ARG A 163 -27.00 -5.35 -0.94
N ALA A 164 -28.15 -4.79 -0.54
CA ALA A 164 -29.05 -5.48 0.34
C ALA A 164 -29.32 -6.76 -0.44
N GLY A 165 -28.74 -7.87 0.00
CA GLY A 165 -28.88 -9.15 -0.68
C GLY A 165 -30.36 -9.31 -0.98
N PRO A 166 -30.75 -9.80 -2.17
CA PRO A 166 -32.15 -9.85 -2.55
C PRO A 166 -32.90 -10.68 -1.51
N THR A 167 -33.54 -10.03 -0.55
CA THR A 167 -34.59 -10.61 0.28
C THR A 167 -35.84 -10.67 -0.59
N ASN A 168 -35.72 -11.30 -1.75
CA ASN A 168 -36.84 -11.65 -2.59
C ASN A 168 -37.39 -12.96 -2.04
N ILE A 169 -38.22 -12.86 -1.01
CA ILE A 169 -39.39 -13.74 -0.94
C ILE A 169 -40.33 -13.16 -2.01
N PRO A 170 -40.55 -13.83 -3.15
CA PRO A 170 -41.41 -13.28 -4.17
C PRO A 170 -42.84 -13.28 -3.65
N THR A 171 -43.39 -12.09 -3.37
CA THR A 171 -44.83 -11.91 -3.25
C THR A 171 -45.45 -11.89 -4.66
N PRO A 172 -46.55 -12.63 -4.92
CA PRO A 172 -47.00 -12.89 -6.30
C PRO A 172 -47.67 -11.72 -7.05
N ASP A 173 -47.54 -10.47 -6.59
CA ASP A 173 -48.46 -9.40 -6.98
C ASP A 173 -47.82 -8.03 -7.28
N GLU A 174 -46.59 -7.99 -7.82
CA GLU A 174 -46.00 -6.74 -8.32
C GLU A 174 -46.02 -6.67 -9.85
N LYS A 175 -47.13 -6.14 -10.36
CA LYS A 175 -47.22 -5.58 -11.71
C LYS A 175 -46.58 -4.18 -11.70
N GLN A 176 -45.70 -3.96 -12.68
CA GLN A 176 -45.19 -2.65 -13.15
C GLN A 176 -44.32 -1.88 -12.15
N GLN A 177 -43.05 -2.29 -12.01
CA GLN A 177 -42.00 -1.35 -11.61
C GLN A 177 -41.68 -0.39 -12.76
N PRO A 178 -41.57 0.93 -12.52
CA PRO A 178 -41.05 1.88 -13.48
C PRO A 178 -39.62 1.49 -13.88
N GLU A 179 -39.27 1.68 -15.14
CA GLU A 179 -37.92 1.47 -15.68
C GLU A 179 -36.88 2.07 -14.73
N ARG A 180 -35.99 1.22 -14.20
CA ARG A 180 -34.86 1.68 -13.39
C ARG A 180 -34.08 2.70 -14.22
N PRO A 181 -33.76 3.89 -13.69
CA PRO A 181 -32.87 4.81 -14.36
C PRO A 181 -31.57 4.07 -14.69
N ALA A 182 -31.10 4.21 -15.93
CA ALA A 182 -29.82 3.67 -16.35
C ALA A 182 -28.75 4.14 -15.37
N HIS A 183 -28.22 3.20 -14.59
CA HIS A 183 -27.08 3.49 -13.73
C HIS A 183 -25.93 3.85 -14.65
N THR A 184 -25.48 5.10 -14.59
CA THR A 184 -24.22 5.52 -15.18
C THR A 184 -23.13 4.64 -14.56
N THR A 185 -22.59 3.71 -15.35
CA THR A 185 -21.39 2.92 -15.04
C THR A 185 -20.15 3.81 -15.17
N GLU A 186 -20.13 4.94 -14.47
CA GLU A 186 -18.90 5.69 -14.31
C GLU A 186 -18.02 4.89 -13.36
N VAL A 187 -16.94 4.34 -13.91
CA VAL A 187 -15.91 3.67 -13.12
C VAL A 187 -15.39 4.70 -12.11
N PRO A 188 -15.40 4.39 -10.79
CA PRO A 188 -14.89 5.31 -9.80
C PRO A 188 -13.44 5.67 -10.13
N SER A 189 -13.14 6.97 -10.18
CA SER A 189 -11.76 7.42 -10.27
C SER A 189 -10.95 6.81 -9.13
N PRO A 190 -9.69 6.43 -9.36
CA PRO A 190 -8.86 5.92 -8.30
C PRO A 190 -8.73 6.94 -7.16
N PRO A 191 -8.57 6.47 -5.92
CA PRO A 191 -8.26 7.34 -4.79
C PRO A 191 -6.94 8.06 -5.04
N TRP A 192 -6.95 9.39 -4.97
CA TRP A 192 -5.74 10.19 -5.05
C TRP A 192 -5.14 10.36 -3.64
N PRO A 193 -3.83 10.34 -3.46
CA PRO A 193 -3.19 10.68 -2.19
C PRO A 193 -3.54 12.11 -1.77
N SER A 194 -3.83 12.30 -0.48
CA SER A 194 -3.99 13.63 0.14
C SER A 194 -2.64 14.30 0.43
N GLU A 195 -2.65 15.61 0.68
CA GLU A 195 -1.45 16.33 1.16
C GLU A 195 -0.99 15.79 2.52
N GLU A 196 -1.93 15.45 3.40
CA GLU A 196 -1.67 14.87 4.72
C GLU A 196 -0.94 13.52 4.62
N LEU A 197 -1.24 12.73 3.58
CA LEU A 197 -0.49 11.50 3.34
C LEU A 197 0.96 11.80 2.99
N GLU A 198 1.24 12.75 2.08
CA GLU A 198 2.62 13.12 1.74
C GLU A 198 3.42 13.56 2.99
N ASP A 199 2.81 14.35 3.87
CA ASP A 199 3.38 14.77 5.15
C ASP A 199 3.71 13.56 6.06
N LEU A 200 2.80 12.58 6.13
CA LEU A 200 3.06 11.33 6.84
C LEU A 200 4.25 10.57 6.25
N LEU A 201 4.37 10.51 4.92
CA LEU A 201 5.48 9.80 4.26
C LEU A 201 6.82 10.50 4.47
N LEU A 202 6.84 11.83 4.50
CA LEU A 202 8.01 12.62 4.87
C LEU A 202 8.46 12.31 6.30
N VAL A 203 7.51 12.26 7.23
CA VAL A 203 7.76 11.90 8.63
C VAL A 203 8.28 10.47 8.76
N ILE A 204 7.76 9.53 7.97
CA ILE A 204 8.25 8.15 7.88
C ILE A 204 9.69 8.12 7.39
N ALA A 205 10.00 8.78 6.26
CA ALA A 205 11.36 8.83 5.71
C ALA A 205 12.35 9.41 6.74
N LYS A 206 11.97 10.49 7.40
CA LYS A 206 12.75 11.10 8.49
C LYS A 206 13.02 10.12 9.63
N ALA A 207 12.02 9.33 10.03
CA ALA A 207 12.19 8.33 11.07
C ALA A 207 13.10 7.17 10.62
N ILE A 208 12.97 6.70 9.38
CA ILE A 208 13.81 5.63 8.81
C ILE A 208 15.29 6.00 8.81
N ALA A 209 15.63 7.27 8.54
CA ALA A 209 17.00 7.76 8.67
C ALA A 209 17.59 7.61 10.09
N ARG A 210 16.74 7.35 11.09
CA ARG A 210 17.09 7.12 12.51
C ARG A 210 17.01 5.64 12.92
N MET A 211 16.99 4.73 11.95
CA MET A 211 16.92 3.28 12.15
C MET A 211 18.14 2.59 11.51
N PRO A 212 19.32 2.62 12.15
CA PRO A 212 20.59 2.25 11.51
C PRO A 212 20.70 0.76 11.13
N LEU A 213 19.91 -0.11 11.79
CA LEU A 213 19.92 -1.55 11.53
C LEU A 213 18.71 -2.01 10.69
N LEU A 214 17.94 -1.07 10.12
CA LEU A 214 16.73 -1.39 9.38
C LEU A 214 17.08 -2.13 8.09
N GLN A 215 16.59 -3.36 7.98
CA GLN A 215 16.75 -4.21 6.80
C GLN A 215 15.50 -4.17 5.93
N VAL A 216 14.32 -4.15 6.55
CA VAL A 216 13.04 -4.14 5.85
C VAL A 216 12.11 -3.14 6.50
N PHE A 217 11.55 -2.27 5.67
CA PHE A 217 10.44 -1.41 6.05
C PHE A 217 9.31 -1.53 5.02
N GLY A 218 8.09 -1.72 5.49
CA GLY A 218 6.88 -1.66 4.69
C GLY A 218 5.93 -0.62 5.27
N ALA A 219 5.35 0.22 4.43
CA ALA A 219 4.19 1.02 4.78
C ALA A 219 3.17 0.98 3.66
N ARG A 220 1.94 0.53 3.94
CA ARG A 220 0.87 0.42 2.95
C ARG A 220 -0.49 0.75 3.55
N VAL A 221 -1.41 1.24 2.72
CA VAL A 221 -2.81 1.41 3.11
C VAL A 221 -3.49 0.03 3.11
N GLY A 222 -4.20 -0.30 4.18
CA GLY A 222 -4.63 -1.68 4.44
C GLY A 222 -5.68 -2.24 3.49
N LYS A 223 -5.45 -3.47 3.01
CA LYS A 223 -6.33 -4.17 2.05
C LYS A 223 -7.72 -4.42 2.62
N SER A 224 -7.80 -4.66 3.93
CA SER A 224 -9.08 -4.89 4.63
C SER A 224 -10.00 -3.66 4.63
N SER A 225 -9.48 -2.43 4.57
CA SER A 225 -10.34 -1.25 4.39
C SER A 225 -10.93 -1.14 2.98
N TRP A 226 -10.27 -1.72 1.98
CA TRP A 226 -10.72 -1.69 0.58
C TRP A 226 -11.69 -2.83 0.24
N ARG A 227 -11.44 -4.02 0.80
CA ARG A 227 -12.12 -5.27 0.42
C ARG A 227 -13.63 -5.27 0.74
N GLU A 228 -14.06 -4.58 1.79
CA GLU A 228 -15.50 -4.49 2.12
C GLU A 228 -16.26 -3.53 1.19
N THR A 229 -15.56 -2.60 0.52
CA THR A 229 -16.21 -1.47 -0.17
C THR A 229 -16.10 -1.55 -1.70
N LEU A 230 -14.97 -2.01 -2.27
CA LEU A 230 -14.68 -1.77 -3.69
C LEU A 230 -14.12 -2.97 -4.49
N ASP A 231 -13.88 -4.15 -3.89
CA ASP A 231 -13.31 -5.33 -4.58
C ASP A 231 -11.97 -5.06 -5.31
N LEU A 232 -11.24 -4.02 -4.88
CA LEU A 232 -9.95 -3.60 -5.42
C LEU A 232 -8.82 -4.33 -4.68
N GLU A 233 -8.59 -5.61 -5.00
CA GLU A 233 -7.62 -6.42 -4.24
C GLU A 233 -6.14 -5.95 -4.36
N ASP A 234 -5.80 -5.14 -5.38
CA ASP A 234 -4.41 -4.79 -5.72
C ASP A 234 -4.10 -3.29 -5.91
N HIS A 235 -5.05 -2.38 -5.66
CA HIS A 235 -4.88 -0.94 -5.93
C HIS A 235 -4.55 -0.12 -4.67
N GLY A 236 -3.63 -0.63 -3.85
CA GLY A 236 -3.17 0.06 -2.65
C GLY A 236 -1.99 0.99 -2.93
N PHE A 237 -1.94 2.13 -2.22
CA PHE A 237 -0.68 2.84 -2.05
C PHE A 237 0.21 2.09 -1.06
N GLY A 238 1.51 2.03 -1.35
CA GLY A 238 2.50 1.62 -0.38
C GLY A 238 3.93 1.83 -0.82
N MET A 239 4.84 1.68 0.13
CA MET A 239 6.27 1.68 -0.08
C MET A 239 6.89 0.48 0.61
N ARG A 240 7.97 -0.03 0.04
CA ARG A 240 8.81 -1.05 0.66
C ARG A 240 10.28 -0.67 0.51
N TYR A 241 10.93 -0.42 1.63
CA TYR A 241 12.38 -0.27 1.68
C TYR A 241 13.04 -1.59 2.05
N SER A 242 14.14 -1.91 1.38
CA SER A 242 15.03 -3.00 1.72
C SER A 242 16.49 -2.56 1.70
N SER A 243 17.24 -2.99 2.70
CA SER A 243 18.69 -2.88 2.76
C SER A 243 19.28 -4.28 2.73
N PRO A 244 20.37 -4.51 1.97
CA PRO A 244 21.09 -5.76 2.07
C PRO A 244 21.61 -5.99 3.49
N VAL A 245 21.75 -7.26 3.87
CA VAL A 245 22.49 -7.62 5.08
C VAL A 245 23.98 -7.46 4.79
N GLU A 246 24.74 -6.87 5.72
CA GLU A 246 26.20 -6.75 5.57
C GLU A 246 26.83 -8.10 5.24
N GLY A 247 27.54 -8.17 4.12
CA GLY A 247 28.19 -9.40 3.64
C GLY A 247 27.38 -10.22 2.63
N GLU A 248 26.14 -9.84 2.31
CA GLU A 248 25.41 -10.43 1.19
C GLU A 248 25.87 -9.83 -0.14
N THR A 249 26.51 -10.65 -0.95
CA THR A 249 26.77 -10.36 -2.37
C THR A 249 25.67 -10.96 -3.21
N GLY A 250 25.20 -10.25 -4.23
CA GLY A 250 24.28 -10.81 -5.23
C GLY A 250 24.89 -12.02 -5.95
N ILE A 251 24.05 -12.75 -6.70
CA ILE A 251 24.45 -13.96 -7.46
C ILE A 251 25.65 -13.67 -8.39
N ASP A 252 25.76 -12.43 -8.88
CA ASP A 252 26.82 -11.98 -9.79
C ASP A 252 27.99 -11.26 -9.06
N GLY A 253 28.06 -11.33 -7.73
CA GLY A 253 29.05 -10.60 -6.93
C GLY A 253 28.80 -9.09 -6.85
N ALA A 254 27.72 -8.59 -7.46
CA ALA A 254 27.30 -7.20 -7.34
C ALA A 254 26.92 -6.88 -5.90
N ILE A 255 27.38 -5.71 -5.41
CA ILE A 255 26.94 -5.16 -4.13
C ILE A 255 25.43 -4.93 -4.25
N LEU A 256 24.65 -5.61 -3.41
CA LEU A 256 23.22 -5.38 -3.32
C LEU A 256 23.01 -3.91 -2.90
N ALA A 257 22.29 -3.14 -3.70
CA ALA A 257 21.95 -1.76 -3.37
C ALA A 257 20.76 -1.71 -2.41
N LYS A 258 20.69 -0.66 -1.59
CA LYS A 258 19.43 -0.31 -0.90
C LYS A 258 18.35 -0.03 -1.95
N ARG A 259 17.13 -0.47 -1.69
CA ARG A 259 16.02 -0.37 -2.63
C ARG A 259 14.80 0.23 -1.96
N LEU A 260 14.10 1.10 -2.69
CA LEU A 260 12.77 1.58 -2.37
C LEU A 260 11.84 1.17 -3.50
N GLU A 261 10.90 0.27 -3.22
CA GLU A 261 9.77 -0.01 -4.08
C GLU A 261 8.64 0.96 -3.73
N TRP A 262 8.17 1.73 -4.71
CA TRP A 262 7.12 2.72 -4.58
C TRP A 262 5.90 2.28 -5.37
N THR A 263 4.83 1.92 -4.68
CA THR A 263 3.57 1.44 -5.29
C THR A 263 2.51 2.53 -5.25
N ALA A 264 2.13 3.05 -6.41
CA ALA A 264 1.22 4.20 -6.55
C ALA A 264 0.53 4.22 -7.94
N PRO A 265 -0.54 5.03 -8.11
CA PRO A 265 -1.09 5.34 -9.44
C PRO A 265 -0.01 5.87 -10.39
N SER A 266 -0.18 5.64 -11.70
CA SER A 266 0.81 6.00 -12.73
C SER A 266 1.25 7.45 -12.72
N GLU A 267 0.33 8.34 -12.40
CA GLU A 267 0.50 9.79 -12.41
C GLU A 267 1.03 10.34 -11.07
N TRP A 268 1.07 9.52 -10.02
CA TRP A 268 1.62 9.93 -8.75
C TRP A 268 3.10 9.55 -8.62
N ARG A 269 3.89 10.54 -8.24
CA ARG A 269 5.31 10.43 -7.90
C ARG A 269 5.55 11.09 -6.57
N MET A 270 6.62 10.68 -5.89
CA MET A 270 7.10 11.39 -4.70
C MET A 270 7.29 12.87 -5.04
N SER A 271 6.96 13.76 -4.10
CA SER A 271 7.37 15.15 -4.21
C SER A 271 8.91 15.24 -4.25
N THR A 272 9.43 16.35 -4.77
CA THR A 272 10.88 16.60 -4.78
C THR A 272 11.49 16.48 -3.38
N THR A 273 10.79 17.00 -2.37
CA THR A 273 11.24 16.93 -0.97
C THR A 273 11.30 15.50 -0.46
N LEU A 274 10.28 14.69 -0.72
CA LEU A 274 10.25 13.29 -0.30
C LEU A 274 11.32 12.46 -1.04
N GLU A 275 11.50 12.71 -2.33
CA GLU A 275 12.52 12.04 -3.14
C GLU A 275 13.94 12.38 -2.65
N GLU A 276 14.22 13.64 -2.29
CA GLU A 276 15.50 14.04 -1.70
C GLU A 276 15.79 13.35 -0.36
N GLN A 277 14.78 13.23 0.51
CA GLN A 277 14.93 12.48 1.76
C GLN A 277 15.27 11.02 1.51
N TRP A 278 14.56 10.37 0.58
CA TRP A 278 14.85 8.99 0.21
C TRP A 278 16.21 8.81 -0.44
N ARG A 279 16.62 9.74 -1.31
CA ARG A 279 17.95 9.73 -1.93
C ARG A 279 19.06 9.75 -0.87
N SER A 280 18.90 10.55 0.18
CA SER A 280 19.82 10.59 1.33
C SER A 280 19.89 9.25 2.08
N ILE A 281 18.75 8.58 2.29
CA ILE A 281 18.67 7.28 2.98
C ILE A 281 19.27 6.14 2.15
N LEU A 282 18.98 6.16 0.86
CA LEU A 282 19.37 5.15 -0.14
C LEU A 282 20.86 5.25 -0.51
N GLY A 283 21.43 6.46 -0.51
CA GLY A 283 22.80 6.73 -0.93
C GLY A 283 22.97 6.66 -2.46
N ASP A 284 24.19 6.92 -2.92
CA ASP A 284 24.50 7.11 -4.35
C ASP A 284 24.19 5.90 -5.23
N THR A 285 24.21 4.69 -4.66
CA THR A 285 23.97 3.43 -5.38
C THR A 285 22.55 2.91 -5.21
N GLY A 286 21.72 3.57 -4.40
CA GLY A 286 20.39 3.09 -4.09
C GLY A 286 19.43 3.21 -5.29
N VAL A 287 18.43 2.34 -5.30
CA VAL A 287 17.49 2.20 -6.43
C VAL A 287 16.08 2.55 -5.95
N VAL A 288 15.38 3.37 -6.73
CA VAL A 288 13.94 3.57 -6.58
C VAL A 288 13.23 2.86 -7.73
N GLU A 289 12.28 1.98 -7.39
CA GLU A 289 11.47 1.25 -8.35
C GLU A 289 10.02 1.69 -8.23
N TYR A 290 9.47 2.21 -9.32
CA TYR A 290 8.08 2.61 -9.37
C TYR A 290 7.24 1.42 -9.87
N LEU A 291 6.42 0.88 -8.96
CA LEU A 291 5.43 -0.15 -9.22
C LEU A 291 4.09 0.53 -9.46
N VAL A 292 3.78 0.74 -10.73
CA VAL A 292 2.60 1.46 -11.15
C VAL A 292 1.45 0.49 -11.37
N TRP A 293 0.29 0.78 -10.79
CA TRP A 293 -0.98 0.18 -11.20
C TRP A 293 -1.73 1.15 -12.14
N TYR A 294 -2.33 0.58 -13.19
CA TYR A 294 -3.09 1.33 -14.18
C TYR A 294 -4.54 1.43 -13.73
N THR A 295 -5.16 2.58 -13.96
CA THR A 295 -6.63 2.66 -13.96
C THR A 295 -7.16 1.94 -15.19
N ASP A 296 -8.22 1.17 -15.01
CA ASP A 296 -8.85 0.38 -16.08
C ASP A 296 -9.20 1.20 -17.32
N ALA A 297 -9.30 2.54 -17.24
CA ALA A 297 -9.45 3.42 -18.41
C ALA A 297 -8.36 3.23 -19.48
N ALA A 298 -7.12 2.90 -19.09
CA ALA A 298 -6.06 2.58 -20.05
C ALA A 298 -6.25 1.21 -20.70
N ILE A 299 -6.82 0.25 -19.96
CA ILE A 299 -7.14 -1.10 -20.46
C ILE A 299 -8.38 -1.03 -21.36
N ASP A 300 -9.39 -0.26 -20.98
CA ASP A 300 -10.59 -0.01 -21.77
C ASP A 300 -10.27 0.77 -23.03
N THR A 301 -9.38 1.77 -23.02
CA THR A 301 -8.99 2.46 -24.26
C THR A 301 -8.31 1.50 -25.23
N VAL A 302 -7.45 0.59 -24.73
CA VAL A 302 -6.82 -0.44 -25.55
C VAL A 302 -7.85 -1.48 -26.05
N ALA A 303 -8.79 -1.88 -25.20
CA ALA A 303 -9.86 -2.82 -25.57
C ALA A 303 -10.89 -2.19 -26.53
N HIS A 304 -11.18 -0.91 -26.40
CA HIS A 304 -12.17 -0.19 -27.20
C HIS A 304 -11.61 0.19 -28.58
N ILE A 305 -10.29 0.41 -28.69
CA ILE A 305 -9.57 0.45 -29.97
C ILE A 305 -9.60 -0.93 -30.64
N ALA A 306 -9.40 -2.02 -29.87
CA ALA A 306 -9.42 -3.38 -30.39
C ALA A 306 -10.83 -3.87 -30.82
N LEU A 307 -11.90 -3.32 -30.26
CA LEU A 307 -13.29 -3.71 -30.57
C LEU A 307 -13.90 -2.94 -31.76
N HIS A 308 -13.25 -1.89 -32.24
CA HIS A 308 -13.72 -1.12 -33.40
C HIS A 308 -13.18 -1.59 -34.74
N ASP A 309 -12.30 -2.59 -34.76
CA ASP A 309 -11.86 -3.26 -35.98
C ASP A 309 -12.56 -4.61 -36.15
N THR A 310 -13.17 -4.81 -37.32
CA THR A 310 -14.23 -5.80 -37.51
C THR A 310 -13.72 -7.24 -37.69
N SER A 311 -14.39 -8.16 -36.99
CA SER A 311 -14.54 -9.61 -37.23
C SER A 311 -13.29 -10.51 -37.24
N GLU A 312 -12.76 -10.84 -36.06
CA GLU A 312 -12.19 -12.17 -35.71
C GLU A 312 -11.89 -12.26 -34.19
N SER A 313 -12.94 -12.42 -33.38
CA SER A 313 -12.94 -12.02 -31.96
C SER A 313 -12.41 -13.03 -30.92
N ILE A 314 -11.52 -13.95 -31.30
CA ILE A 314 -10.81 -14.81 -30.31
C ILE A 314 -9.29 -14.80 -30.52
N ILE A 315 -8.82 -14.62 -31.76
CA ILE A 315 -7.39 -14.49 -32.07
C ILE A 315 -6.89 -13.09 -31.66
N HIS A 316 -7.72 -12.06 -31.83
CA HIS A 316 -7.37 -10.68 -31.49
C HIS A 316 -7.11 -10.42 -30.00
N TYR A 317 -7.71 -11.17 -29.06
CA TYR A 317 -7.46 -10.92 -27.63
C TYR A 317 -6.03 -11.34 -27.21
N GLN A 318 -5.51 -12.42 -27.81
CA GLN A 318 -4.12 -12.85 -27.60
C GLN A 318 -3.16 -11.92 -28.34
N GLU A 319 -3.51 -11.47 -29.54
CA GLU A 319 -2.74 -10.48 -30.29
C GLU A 319 -2.67 -9.13 -29.56
N CYS A 320 -3.76 -8.62 -28.97
CA CYS A 320 -3.75 -7.34 -28.23
C CYS A 320 -2.91 -7.40 -26.94
N VAL A 321 -2.95 -8.52 -26.21
CA VAL A 321 -2.09 -8.70 -25.01
C VAL A 321 -0.61 -8.74 -25.41
N MET A 322 -0.29 -9.39 -26.54
CA MET A 322 1.07 -9.45 -27.08
C MET A 322 1.52 -8.11 -27.69
N PHE A 323 0.62 -7.39 -28.36
CA PHE A 323 0.85 -6.06 -28.95
C PHE A 323 1.10 -5.01 -27.87
N THR A 324 0.37 -5.08 -26.74
CA THR A 324 0.62 -4.20 -25.60
C THR A 324 1.99 -4.46 -24.96
N ALA A 325 2.45 -5.72 -24.92
CA ALA A 325 3.79 -6.07 -24.48
C ALA A 325 4.88 -5.64 -25.49
N LEU A 326 4.58 -5.71 -26.79
CA LEU A 326 5.48 -5.34 -27.88
C LEU A 326 5.69 -3.82 -27.96
N VAL A 327 4.62 -3.02 -27.90
CA VAL A 327 4.67 -1.55 -27.88
C VAL A 327 5.38 -1.04 -26.61
N LYS A 328 5.22 -1.74 -25.48
CA LYS A 328 5.98 -1.48 -24.25
C LYS A 328 7.48 -1.73 -24.44
N ASN A 329 7.89 -2.71 -25.24
CA ASN A 329 9.29 -3.02 -25.48
C ASN A 329 9.95 -2.03 -26.46
N VAL A 330 9.26 -1.63 -27.53
CA VAL A 330 9.80 -0.71 -28.55
C VAL A 330 9.95 0.72 -27.99
N LYS A 331 9.05 1.19 -27.13
CA LYS A 331 9.17 2.51 -26.48
C LYS A 331 10.33 2.63 -25.46
N ASN A 332 10.91 1.50 -25.03
CA ASN A 332 12.03 1.48 -24.09
C ASN A 332 13.40 1.63 -24.77
N HIS A 333 13.47 1.78 -26.11
CA HIS A 333 14.71 2.10 -26.81
C HIS A 333 14.81 3.61 -27.07
N HIS A 334 15.69 4.27 -26.31
CA HIS A 334 16.05 5.65 -26.56
C HIS A 334 16.76 5.79 -27.92
N GLY A 335 16.17 6.59 -28.82
CA GLY A 335 16.83 7.07 -30.04
C GLY A 335 16.14 6.75 -31.36
N MET A 336 15.02 6.02 -31.35
CA MET A 336 14.23 5.79 -32.56
C MET A 336 13.27 6.95 -32.83
N ASN A 337 13.20 7.40 -34.08
CA ASN A 337 12.16 8.33 -34.52
C ASN A 337 10.84 7.59 -34.82
N ASP A 338 9.75 8.33 -35.00
CA ASP A 338 8.41 7.75 -35.17
C ASP A 338 8.32 6.77 -36.36
N GLU A 339 9.06 7.02 -37.45
CA GLU A 339 9.10 6.12 -38.61
C GLU A 339 9.82 4.80 -38.31
N GLN A 340 10.89 4.83 -37.50
CA GLN A 340 11.61 3.63 -37.06
C GLN A 340 10.79 2.80 -36.08
N ILE A 341 10.04 3.44 -35.19
CA ILE A 341 9.12 2.77 -34.26
C ILE A 341 8.03 2.03 -35.04
N VAL A 342 7.45 2.68 -36.06
CA VAL A 342 6.42 2.06 -36.91
C VAL A 342 7.00 0.87 -37.69
N ALA A 343 8.18 1.02 -38.30
CA ALA A 343 8.82 -0.07 -39.04
C ALA A 343 9.17 -1.28 -38.16
N GLU A 344 9.63 -1.06 -36.93
CA GLU A 344 9.98 -2.14 -36.00
C GLU A 344 8.74 -2.86 -35.45
N VAL A 345 7.66 -2.11 -35.21
CA VAL A 345 6.35 -2.68 -34.84
C VAL A 345 5.79 -3.51 -36.00
N ASP A 346 5.85 -3.01 -37.23
CA ASP A 346 5.38 -3.74 -38.42
C ASP A 346 6.16 -5.04 -38.64
N TYR A 347 7.49 -5.00 -38.49
CA TYR A 347 8.36 -6.17 -38.60
C TYR A 347 8.04 -7.23 -37.55
N ALA A 348 7.97 -6.84 -36.28
CA ALA A 348 7.69 -7.77 -35.18
C ALA A 348 6.25 -8.32 -35.21
N THR A 349 5.30 -7.54 -35.73
CA THR A 349 3.92 -8.01 -35.94
C THR A 349 3.86 -9.05 -37.06
N SER A 350 4.64 -8.88 -38.13
CA SER A 350 4.75 -9.85 -39.24
C SER A 350 5.42 -11.16 -38.82
N ASP A 351 6.49 -11.10 -38.02
CA ASP A 351 7.21 -12.28 -37.53
C ASP A 351 6.38 -13.09 -36.52
N LEU A 352 5.62 -12.39 -35.67
CA LEU A 352 4.67 -13.02 -34.74
C LEU A 352 3.52 -13.71 -35.50
N ALA A 353 2.94 -13.05 -36.51
CA ALA A 353 1.90 -13.64 -37.36
C ALA A 353 2.39 -14.91 -38.07
N HIS A 354 3.63 -14.90 -38.59
CA HIS A 354 4.25 -16.08 -39.20
C HIS A 354 4.47 -17.22 -38.19
N THR A 355 4.90 -16.88 -36.96
CA THR A 355 5.13 -17.87 -35.89
C THR A 355 3.82 -18.52 -35.45
N VAL A 356 2.76 -17.74 -35.28
CA VAL A 356 1.43 -18.24 -34.91
C VAL A 356 0.85 -19.12 -36.03
N HIS A 357 0.98 -18.70 -37.30
CA HIS A 357 0.54 -19.50 -38.44
C HIS A 357 1.28 -20.85 -38.53
N SER A 358 2.61 -20.84 -38.31
CA SER A 358 3.44 -22.05 -38.27
C SER A 358 3.04 -23.00 -37.13
N LEU A 359 2.69 -22.47 -35.96
CA LEU A 359 2.25 -23.29 -34.82
C LEU A 359 0.86 -23.91 -35.03
N LEU A 360 -0.01 -23.22 -35.76
CA LEU A 360 -1.34 -23.72 -36.14
C LEU A 360 -1.27 -24.80 -37.23
N GLU A 361 -0.42 -24.63 -38.24
CA GLU A 361 -0.24 -25.63 -39.31
C GLU A 361 0.40 -26.93 -38.81
N ASN A 362 1.22 -26.87 -37.77
CA ASN A 362 1.93 -28.02 -37.22
C ASN A 362 1.15 -28.80 -36.14
N ASN A 363 -0.11 -28.45 -35.83
CA ASN A 363 -0.96 -29.11 -34.83
C ASN A 363 -0.27 -29.29 -33.45
N VAL A 364 0.54 -28.32 -33.03
CA VAL A 364 1.36 -28.42 -31.80
C VAL A 364 0.58 -28.03 -30.54
N LEU A 365 -0.65 -27.51 -30.64
CA LEU A 365 -1.44 -27.15 -29.46
C LEU A 365 -2.34 -28.30 -28.99
N PRO A 366 -2.17 -28.82 -27.76
CA PRO A 366 -3.08 -29.82 -27.20
C PRO A 366 -4.44 -29.18 -26.93
N THR A 367 -5.50 -29.77 -27.47
CA THR A 367 -6.87 -29.49 -27.07
C THR A 367 -7.08 -30.00 -25.64
N GLY A 368 -7.21 -29.08 -24.69
CA GLY A 368 -7.66 -29.39 -23.33
C GLY A 368 -6.57 -29.33 -22.27
N CYS A 369 -6.12 -28.13 -21.93
CA CYS A 369 -5.58 -27.83 -20.60
C CYS A 369 -6.20 -26.52 -20.12
N TYR A 370 -7.06 -26.59 -19.11
CA TYR A 370 -7.36 -25.45 -18.25
C TYR A 370 -6.03 -25.03 -17.60
N LEU A 371 -5.51 -23.87 -17.98
CA LEU A 371 -4.45 -23.22 -17.22
C LEU A 371 -5.07 -22.61 -15.96
N PRO A 372 -4.47 -22.80 -14.77
CA PRO A 372 -4.86 -22.02 -13.61
C PRO A 372 -4.52 -20.56 -13.88
N TYR A 373 -5.41 -19.68 -13.43
CA TYR A 373 -5.25 -18.23 -13.42
C TYR A 373 -3.88 -17.90 -12.79
N SER A 374 -2.90 -17.53 -13.62
CA SER A 374 -1.57 -17.12 -13.18
C SER A 374 -1.60 -15.63 -12.89
N GLU A 375 -1.37 -15.27 -11.63
CA GLU A 375 -1.13 -13.91 -11.14
C GLU A 375 -0.19 -13.15 -12.10
N LYS A 376 -0.69 -12.10 -12.74
CA LYS A 376 0.16 -11.16 -13.49
C LYS A 376 0.80 -10.21 -12.49
N LYS A 377 2.14 -10.26 -12.38
CA LYS A 377 2.93 -9.33 -11.57
C LYS A 377 2.89 -7.89 -12.16
N PRO A 378 3.00 -6.85 -11.32
CA PRO A 378 3.12 -5.46 -11.78
C PRO A 378 4.36 -5.25 -12.66
N THR A 379 4.27 -4.30 -13.61
CA THR A 379 5.38 -3.91 -14.49
C THR A 379 6.38 -3.07 -13.68
N VAL A 380 7.65 -3.47 -13.65
CA VAL A 380 8.72 -2.79 -12.88
C VAL A 380 9.41 -1.77 -13.77
N THR A 381 9.43 -0.51 -13.35
CA THR A 381 10.31 0.53 -13.94
C THR A 381 11.38 0.88 -12.90
N SER A 382 12.63 0.46 -13.14
CA SER A 382 13.76 0.75 -12.26
C SER A 382 14.53 1.98 -12.76
N VAL A 383 14.77 2.96 -11.88
CA VAL A 383 15.65 4.10 -12.17
C VAL A 383 16.90 3.97 -11.31
N ALA A 384 18.07 3.85 -11.95
CA ALA A 384 19.37 3.89 -11.28
C ALA A 384 19.94 5.31 -11.34
N PHE A 385 20.36 5.85 -10.19
CA PHE A 385 21.10 7.11 -10.16
C PHE A 385 22.54 6.85 -10.61
N ALA A 386 22.91 7.32 -11.80
CA ALA A 386 24.30 7.30 -12.26
C ALA A 386 24.81 8.75 -12.33
N CYS A 387 25.67 9.14 -11.38
CA CYS A 387 26.47 10.35 -11.51
C CYS A 387 27.77 10.00 -12.24
N ASN A 388 27.95 10.52 -13.45
CA ASN A 388 29.27 10.58 -14.09
C ASN A 388 30.15 11.57 -13.30
N PRO A 389 31.35 11.17 -12.83
CA PRO A 389 32.32 12.15 -12.38
C PRO A 389 32.86 12.87 -13.61
N LEU A 390 32.59 14.17 -13.72
CA LEU A 390 33.30 15.05 -14.64
C LEU A 390 34.76 15.13 -14.17
N GLU A 391 35.64 14.54 -14.97
CA GLU A 391 37.09 14.65 -14.82
C GLU A 391 37.53 16.11 -14.91
N SER A 392 38.44 16.45 -14.01
CA SER A 392 39.20 17.69 -13.94
C SER A 392 40.05 17.91 -15.19
N HIS A 393 40.00 19.13 -15.76
CA HIS A 393 41.14 19.76 -16.42
C HIS A 393 41.25 21.23 -16.02
#